data_AF-A0A7R9VY24-F1
#
_entry.id   AF-A0A7R9VY24-F1
#
_cell.length_a   1.000
_cell.length_b   1.000
_cell.length_c   1.000
_cell.angle_alpha   90.00
_cell.angle_beta   90.00
_cell.angle_gamma   90.00
#
_symmetry.space_group_name_H-M   'P 1'
#
loop_
_entity.id
_entity.type
_entity.pdbx_description
1 polymer ?
#
loop_
_entity_poly.entity_id
_entity_poly.type
_entity_poly.pdbx_seq_one_letter_code
_entity_poly.pdbx_strand_id
1 'polypeptide(L)'
;MKEDSDCGTRILFTLCGCRAMRPMNVRIIERGADTSTSMTKPCKCGGWICCPLEMTVAKEGEGRIGTVRENFNPYCSKCCECCFKCSYYHNVYPVADPKAPSAISMDRSSGGGLGEPKYELKFNVCCCGENNNCCGATCFNHHAIFNIRDPSSGAVLGNIQKLFAPSTSGGGDACCRMLYGYDTFAVGFPEGTSHEERLTILAGILQAEFQLYEADQDD
;
A
#
# COMPACT_ATOMS: atom_id res chain seq x y z
N MET A 1 -10.75 3.68 -11.20
CA MET A 1 -10.73 3.94 -9.74
C MET A 1 -11.91 4.84 -9.40
N LYS A 2 -12.64 4.52 -8.33
CA LYS A 2 -13.81 5.28 -7.89
C LYS A 2 -13.75 5.46 -6.36
N GLU A 3 -13.91 6.70 -5.92
CA GLU A 3 -14.10 7.02 -4.51
C GLU A 3 -15.57 6.73 -4.14
N ASP A 4 -15.81 6.03 -3.02
CA ASP A 4 -17.16 5.64 -2.58
C ASP A 4 -17.75 6.59 -1.53
N SER A 5 -17.05 7.68 -1.19
CA SER A 5 -17.51 8.70 -0.26
C SER A 5 -18.55 9.63 -0.90
N ASP A 6 -19.53 10.08 -0.12
CA ASP A 6 -20.41 11.16 -0.52
C ASP A 6 -19.76 12.55 -0.31
N CYS A 7 -20.37 13.60 -0.86
CA CYS A 7 -19.84 14.97 -0.77
C CYS A 7 -19.61 15.43 0.69
N GLY A 8 -20.51 15.10 1.60
CA GLY A 8 -20.40 15.48 3.01
C GLY A 8 -19.23 14.80 3.72
N THR A 9 -19.05 13.51 3.45
CA THR A 9 -17.93 12.69 3.94
C THR A 9 -16.59 13.22 3.42
N ARG A 10 -16.53 13.66 2.16
CA ARG A 10 -15.35 14.30 1.58
C ARG A 10 -15.01 15.60 2.30
N ILE A 11 -15.99 16.47 2.53
CA ILE A 11 -15.79 17.72 3.27
C ILE A 11 -15.30 17.42 4.69
N LEU A 12 -15.95 16.50 5.40
CA LEU A 12 -15.55 16.11 6.76
C LEU A 12 -14.09 15.61 6.82
N PHE A 13 -13.72 14.65 5.97
CA PHE A 13 -12.34 14.13 5.98
C PHE A 13 -11.31 15.15 5.53
N THR A 14 -11.69 16.10 4.67
CA THR A 14 -10.82 17.22 4.29
C THR A 14 -10.60 18.15 5.48
N LEU A 15 -11.67 18.56 6.16
CA LEU A 15 -11.61 19.49 7.30
C LEU A 15 -10.87 18.88 8.51
N CYS A 16 -10.97 17.57 8.70
CA CYS A 16 -10.27 16.86 9.77
C CYS A 16 -8.81 16.50 9.41
N GLY A 17 -8.30 16.84 8.22
CA GLY A 17 -6.96 16.42 7.77
C GLY A 17 -6.81 14.89 7.66
N CYS A 18 -7.94 14.20 7.45
CA CYS A 18 -8.02 12.74 7.48
C CYS A 18 -8.44 12.19 6.11
N ARG A 19 -7.98 12.83 5.02
CA ARG A 19 -8.28 12.41 3.65
C ARG A 19 -7.96 10.93 3.49
N ALA A 20 -6.77 10.52 3.93
CA ALA A 20 -6.33 9.19 4.43
C ALA A 20 -7.39 8.08 4.54
N MET A 21 -8.51 8.42 5.16
CA MET A 21 -9.59 7.51 5.57
C MET A 21 -10.67 7.34 4.49
N ARG A 22 -10.57 8.01 3.34
CA ARG A 22 -11.58 7.92 2.28
C ARG A 22 -11.70 6.49 1.74
N PRO A 23 -12.92 5.93 1.70
CA PRO A 23 -13.15 4.62 1.15
C PRO A 23 -12.98 4.65 -0.37
N MET A 24 -12.27 3.66 -0.91
CA MET A 24 -11.96 3.60 -2.34
C MET A 24 -12.15 2.21 -2.91
N ASN A 25 -12.64 2.19 -4.15
CA ASN A 25 -12.82 0.98 -4.95
C ASN A 25 -12.02 1.09 -6.25
N VAL A 26 -11.10 0.16 -6.46
CA VAL A 26 -10.30 0.04 -7.68
C VAL A 26 -10.74 -1.19 -8.43
N ARG A 27 -11.31 -1.01 -9.62
CA ARG A 27 -11.57 -2.10 -10.55
C ARG A 27 -10.39 -2.25 -11.51
N ILE A 28 -9.79 -3.43 -11.53
CA ILE A 28 -8.75 -3.83 -12.47
C ILE A 28 -9.41 -4.69 -13.54
N ILE A 29 -9.15 -4.32 -14.79
CA ILE A 29 -9.55 -5.08 -15.97
C ILE A 29 -8.27 -5.56 -16.61
N GLU A 30 -8.02 -6.86 -16.54
CA GLU A 30 -6.86 -7.46 -17.18
C GLU A 30 -7.13 -7.62 -18.68
N ARG A 31 -6.12 -7.32 -19.50
CA ARG A 31 -6.28 -7.42 -20.96
C ARG A 31 -6.47 -8.88 -21.35
N GLY A 32 -7.66 -9.22 -21.83
CA GLY A 32 -8.02 -10.57 -22.24
C GLY A 32 -8.66 -11.42 -21.13
N ALA A 33 -8.99 -10.83 -19.97
CA ALA A 33 -9.80 -11.49 -18.95
C ALA A 33 -11.30 -11.16 -19.10
N ASP A 34 -12.14 -12.17 -18.94
CA ASP A 34 -13.61 -12.02 -18.95
C ASP A 34 -14.17 -11.53 -17.61
N THR A 35 -13.38 -11.61 -16.54
CA THR A 35 -13.78 -11.23 -15.18
C THR A 35 -12.94 -10.07 -14.68
N SER A 36 -13.55 -9.23 -13.85
CA SER A 36 -12.86 -8.09 -13.23
C SER A 36 -12.40 -8.39 -11.81
N THR A 37 -11.28 -7.80 -11.42
CA THR A 37 -10.79 -7.83 -10.04
C THR A 37 -11.09 -6.50 -9.39
N SER A 38 -11.67 -6.52 -8.19
CA SER A 38 -11.92 -5.32 -7.38
C SER A 38 -10.99 -5.29 -6.17
N MET A 39 -10.46 -4.12 -5.85
CA MET A 39 -9.75 -3.83 -4.62
C MET A 39 -10.52 -2.79 -3.84
N THR A 40 -10.84 -3.10 -2.59
CA THR A 40 -11.67 -2.25 -1.73
C THR A 40 -10.88 -1.83 -0.50
N LYS A 41 -10.71 -0.52 -0.34
CA LYS A 41 -10.18 0.14 0.87
C LYS A 41 -11.37 0.67 1.68
N PRO A 42 -11.71 0.08 2.83
CA PRO A 42 -12.71 0.65 3.73
C PRO A 42 -12.21 1.92 4.40
N CYS A 43 -13.14 2.69 4.97
CA CYS A 43 -12.83 3.82 5.83
C CYS A 43 -12.23 3.35 7.16
N LYS A 44 -10.90 3.40 7.26
CA LYS A 44 -10.14 3.11 8.48
C LYS A 44 -9.14 4.24 8.75
N CYS A 45 -8.77 4.42 10.01
CA CYS A 45 -8.02 5.60 10.45
C CYS A 45 -6.50 5.42 10.53
N GLY A 46 -5.98 4.24 10.15
CA GLY A 46 -4.57 3.93 10.25
C GLY A 46 -4.17 3.27 11.56
N GLY A 47 -3.12 2.47 11.47
CA GLY A 47 -2.60 1.71 12.60
C GLY A 47 -2.05 2.59 13.71
N TRP A 48 -1.68 3.85 13.43
CA TRP A 48 -1.29 4.85 14.43
C TRP A 48 -2.35 5.08 15.52
N ILE A 49 -3.65 4.89 15.22
CA ILE A 49 -4.71 4.93 16.23
C ILE A 49 -5.31 3.55 16.53
N CYS A 50 -4.49 2.51 16.40
CA CYS A 50 -4.87 1.11 16.58
C CYS A 50 -5.95 0.61 15.58
N CYS A 51 -6.11 1.28 14.43
CA CYS A 51 -7.08 0.93 13.39
C CYS A 51 -6.37 0.70 12.04
N PRO A 52 -5.57 -0.39 11.91
CA PRO A 52 -4.71 -0.60 10.74
C PRO A 52 -5.52 -0.56 9.44
N LEU A 53 -5.03 0.22 8.48
CA LEU A 53 -5.59 0.26 7.13
C LEU A 53 -5.54 -1.14 6.52
N GLU A 54 -6.55 -1.41 5.72
CA GLU A 54 -6.72 -2.69 5.06
C GLU A 54 -7.16 -2.44 3.64
N MET A 55 -6.74 -3.30 2.72
CA MET A 55 -7.26 -3.36 1.37
C MET A 55 -7.58 -4.81 1.05
N THR A 56 -8.83 -5.08 0.68
CA THR A 56 -9.26 -6.43 0.31
C THR A 56 -9.33 -6.53 -1.20
N VAL A 57 -8.83 -7.64 -1.74
CA VAL A 57 -8.88 -7.96 -3.16
C VAL A 57 -9.88 -9.09 -3.37
N ALA A 58 -10.80 -8.89 -4.31
CA ALA A 58 -11.80 -9.87 -4.70
C ALA A 58 -11.91 -9.96 -6.21
N LYS A 59 -12.20 -11.16 -6.71
CA LYS A 59 -12.42 -11.42 -8.13
C LYS A 59 -13.88 -11.78 -8.35
N GLU A 60 -14.45 -11.23 -9.41
CA GLU A 60 -15.84 -11.46 -9.78
C GLU A 60 -16.12 -12.95 -10.00
N GLY A 61 -17.13 -13.49 -9.30
CA GLY A 61 -17.49 -14.91 -9.35
C GLY A 61 -16.69 -15.84 -8.44
N GLU A 62 -15.46 -15.48 -8.06
CA GLU A 62 -14.59 -16.32 -7.22
C GLU A 62 -14.53 -15.86 -5.75
N GLY A 63 -14.88 -14.61 -5.47
CA GLY A 63 -14.89 -14.07 -4.11
C GLY A 63 -13.54 -13.46 -3.73
N ARG A 64 -13.19 -13.52 -2.45
CA ARG A 64 -11.99 -12.84 -1.92
C ARG A 64 -10.73 -13.63 -2.29
N ILE A 65 -9.72 -12.97 -2.86
CA ILE A 65 -8.45 -13.60 -3.24
C ILE A 65 -7.31 -13.25 -2.28
N GLY A 66 -7.39 -12.10 -1.61
CA GLY A 66 -6.33 -11.63 -0.73
C GLY A 66 -6.72 -10.42 0.09
N THR A 67 -5.93 -10.16 1.14
CA THR A 67 -6.05 -8.95 1.96
C THR A 67 -4.66 -8.41 2.24
N VAL A 68 -4.51 -7.09 2.16
CA VAL A 68 -3.34 -6.37 2.65
C VAL A 68 -3.73 -5.59 3.89
N ARG A 69 -2.86 -5.58 4.90
CA ARG A 69 -3.12 -4.89 6.17
C ARG A 69 -1.85 -4.20 6.67
N GLU A 70 -1.99 -2.98 7.17
CA GLU A 70 -0.90 -2.30 7.88
C GLU A 70 -0.42 -3.14 9.06
N ASN A 71 0.90 -3.27 9.16
CA ASN A 71 1.55 -4.02 10.22
C ASN A 71 2.33 -3.07 11.13
N PHE A 72 1.79 -2.82 12.32
CA PHE A 72 2.51 -2.11 13.37
C PHE A 72 3.14 -3.05 14.39
N ASN A 73 3.01 -4.38 14.30
CA ASN A 73 3.54 -5.29 15.31
C ASN A 73 5.07 -5.48 15.16
N PRO A 74 5.89 -5.30 16.22
CA PRO A 74 5.56 -4.74 17.53
C PRO A 74 5.39 -3.22 17.51
N TYR A 75 4.30 -2.75 18.14
CA TYR A 75 3.77 -1.37 17.99
C TYR A 75 4.83 -0.30 18.18
N CYS A 76 5.48 -0.27 19.34
CA CYS A 76 6.47 0.75 19.66
C CYS A 76 7.65 0.79 18.68
N SER A 77 8.07 -0.37 18.16
CA SER A 77 9.19 -0.41 17.21
C SER A 77 8.78 0.18 15.86
N LYS A 78 7.73 -0.37 15.24
CA LYS A 78 7.30 0.07 13.89
C LYS A 78 6.70 1.47 13.89
N CYS A 79 6.05 1.87 14.98
CA CYS A 79 5.59 3.25 15.20
C CYS A 79 6.77 4.23 15.21
N CYS A 80 7.83 3.93 15.96
CA CYS A 80 9.06 4.73 15.93
C CYS A 80 9.71 4.74 14.55
N GLU A 81 9.75 3.61 13.84
CA GLU A 81 10.30 3.60 12.48
C GLU A 81 9.46 4.39 11.48
N CYS A 82 8.14 4.42 11.63
CA CYS A 82 7.28 5.31 10.86
C CYS A 82 7.66 6.78 11.10
N CYS A 83 7.78 7.21 12.37
CA CYS A 83 8.09 8.60 12.71
C CYS A 83 9.51 9.04 12.37
N PHE A 84 10.51 8.20 12.62
CA PHE A 84 11.93 8.58 12.53
C PHE A 84 12.63 8.08 11.26
N LYS A 85 12.10 7.03 10.63
CA LYS A 85 12.65 6.43 9.40
C LYS A 85 11.65 6.45 8.25
N CYS A 86 10.48 7.06 8.42
CA CYS A 86 9.46 7.18 7.37
C CYS A 86 9.14 5.82 6.73
N SER A 87 9.05 4.80 7.59
CA SER A 87 8.90 3.41 7.17
C SER A 87 7.50 2.88 7.45
N TYR A 88 6.85 2.38 6.41
CA TYR A 88 5.51 1.81 6.44
C TYR A 88 5.57 0.33 6.12
N TYR A 89 4.82 -0.46 6.88
CA TYR A 89 4.84 -1.90 6.80
C TYR A 89 3.45 -2.41 6.50
N HIS A 90 3.35 -3.29 5.50
CA HIS A 90 2.10 -3.90 5.09
C HIS A 90 2.27 -5.40 4.96
N ASN A 91 1.44 -6.16 5.67
CA ASN A 91 1.40 -7.60 5.55
C ASN A 91 0.42 -8.01 4.45
N VAL A 92 0.84 -8.97 3.63
CA VAL A 92 0.05 -9.56 2.55
C VAL A 92 -0.42 -10.93 2.98
N TYR A 93 -1.74 -11.12 2.98
CA TYR A 93 -2.43 -12.34 3.35
C TYR A 93 -3.16 -12.89 2.11
N PRO A 94 -2.55 -13.84 1.38
CA PRO A 94 -3.27 -14.62 0.39
C PRO A 94 -4.37 -15.41 1.07
N VAL A 95 -5.57 -15.43 0.50
CA VAL A 95 -6.69 -16.13 1.11
C VAL A 95 -6.63 -17.61 0.73
N ALA A 96 -6.56 -18.49 1.73
CA ALA A 96 -6.66 -19.94 1.52
C ALA A 96 -8.10 -20.41 1.23
N ASP A 97 -9.12 -19.69 1.73
CA ASP A 97 -10.54 -19.95 1.46
C ASP A 97 -11.28 -18.65 1.04
N PRO A 98 -11.68 -18.52 -0.24
CA PRO A 98 -12.31 -17.32 -0.78
C PRO A 98 -13.64 -16.90 -0.11
N LYS A 99 -14.27 -17.82 0.63
CA LYS A 99 -15.54 -17.60 1.34
C LYS A 99 -15.35 -17.26 2.82
N ALA A 100 -14.11 -17.33 3.33
CA ALA A 100 -13.83 -16.95 4.70
C ALA A 100 -14.22 -15.47 4.92
N PRO A 101 -14.88 -15.13 6.05
CA PRO A 101 -15.29 -13.76 6.33
C PRO A 101 -14.07 -12.82 6.30
N SER A 102 -14.28 -11.61 5.76
CA SER A 102 -13.31 -10.53 5.90
C SER A 102 -13.03 -10.30 7.38
N ALA A 103 -11.77 -10.07 7.74
CA ALA A 103 -11.25 -9.88 9.08
C ALA A 103 -11.73 -8.59 9.79
N ILE A 104 -13.00 -8.23 9.61
CA ILE A 104 -13.72 -7.17 10.32
C ILE A 104 -14.10 -7.67 11.74
N SER A 105 -13.38 -8.64 12.30
CA SER A 105 -13.50 -8.98 13.72
C SER A 105 -12.35 -8.32 14.47
N MET A 106 -12.71 -7.41 15.39
CA MET A 106 -11.81 -6.75 16.32
C MET A 106 -11.28 -7.71 17.39
N ASP A 107 -10.73 -8.87 17.02
CA ASP A 107 -9.94 -9.64 17.97
C ASP A 107 -8.51 -9.12 17.96
N ARG A 108 -8.19 -8.39 19.04
CA ARG A 108 -6.96 -7.61 19.24
C ARG A 108 -5.73 -8.48 19.50
N SER A 109 -5.88 -9.78 19.69
CA SER A 109 -4.80 -10.69 20.08
C SER A 109 -4.34 -11.66 18.98
N SER A 110 -5.08 -11.82 17.89
CA SER A 110 -4.88 -12.94 16.96
C SER A 110 -5.29 -12.56 15.53
N GLY A 111 -4.54 -11.66 14.90
CA GLY A 111 -4.47 -11.56 13.43
C GLY A 111 -5.79 -11.50 12.65
N GLY A 112 -6.92 -11.08 13.24
CA GLY A 112 -8.24 -10.99 12.60
C GLY A 112 -8.70 -12.22 11.81
N GLY A 113 -8.21 -13.43 12.09
CA GLY A 113 -8.52 -14.62 11.28
C GLY A 113 -7.93 -14.62 9.85
N LEU A 114 -6.96 -13.75 9.55
CA LEU A 114 -6.26 -13.72 8.25
C LEU A 114 -5.15 -14.78 8.12
N GLY A 115 -4.87 -15.53 9.18
CA GLY A 115 -3.75 -16.47 9.24
C GLY A 115 -2.40 -15.75 9.33
N GLU A 116 -1.33 -16.49 9.03
CA GLU A 116 0.02 -15.92 8.96
C GLU A 116 0.23 -15.17 7.63
N PRO A 117 0.89 -14.00 7.65
CA PRO A 117 1.20 -13.29 6.42
C PRO A 117 2.20 -14.09 5.58
N LYS A 118 2.01 -14.09 4.25
CA LYS A 118 2.96 -14.71 3.33
C LYS A 118 4.09 -13.76 2.92
N TYR A 119 3.77 -12.47 2.80
CA TYR A 119 4.75 -11.44 2.43
C TYR A 119 4.60 -10.21 3.32
N GLU A 120 5.69 -9.49 3.55
CA GLU A 120 5.71 -8.16 4.15
C GLU A 120 6.26 -7.15 3.14
N LEU A 121 5.50 -6.11 2.85
CA LEU A 121 5.93 -4.98 2.06
C LEU A 121 6.45 -3.91 3.00
N LYS A 122 7.73 -3.53 2.83
CA LYS A 122 8.33 -2.43 3.57
C LYS A 122 8.60 -1.26 2.62
N PHE A 123 7.87 -0.19 2.82
CA PHE A 123 8.09 1.10 2.17
C PHE A 123 8.94 1.95 3.10
N ASN A 124 10.03 2.51 2.61
CA ASN A 124 10.86 3.46 3.34
C ASN A 124 11.07 4.64 2.42
N VAL A 125 10.65 5.83 2.81
CA VAL A 125 10.74 7.02 1.94
C VAL A 125 11.88 7.97 2.32
N CYS A 126 12.69 7.60 3.31
CA CYS A 126 13.71 8.48 3.89
C CYS A 126 15.15 8.04 3.54
N CYS A 127 16.13 8.85 3.97
CA CYS A 127 17.56 8.62 3.74
C CYS A 127 18.11 7.38 4.44
N CYS A 128 17.38 6.94 5.48
CA CYS A 128 17.85 5.97 6.44
C CYS A 128 17.08 4.67 6.25
N GLY A 129 17.77 3.59 5.89
CA GLY A 129 17.15 2.30 5.63
C GLY A 129 18.09 1.40 4.84
N GLU A 130 17.58 0.25 4.40
CA GLU A 130 18.32 -0.63 3.49
C GLU A 130 18.51 0.00 2.11
N ASN A 131 17.53 0.80 1.67
CA ASN A 131 17.59 1.59 0.44
C ASN A 131 17.56 3.08 0.82
N ASN A 132 18.43 3.89 0.21
CA ASN A 132 18.40 5.34 0.40
C ASN A 132 17.38 5.96 -0.56
N ASN A 133 16.17 6.22 -0.04
CA ASN A 133 15.05 6.75 -0.81
C ASN A 133 14.77 8.24 -0.58
N CYS A 134 15.54 8.93 0.29
CA CYS A 134 15.42 10.38 0.55
C CYS A 134 15.50 11.27 -0.69
N CYS A 135 16.22 10.77 -1.70
CA CYS A 135 16.43 11.43 -2.95
C CYS A 135 15.65 10.75 -4.09
N GLY A 136 14.83 9.75 -3.78
CA GLY A 136 13.90 9.18 -4.73
C GLY A 136 12.98 10.29 -5.21
N ALA A 137 12.88 10.45 -6.52
CA ALA A 137 12.24 11.58 -7.19
C ALA A 137 13.09 12.85 -7.28
N THR A 138 14.38 12.86 -6.94
CA THR A 138 15.24 14.04 -7.18
C THR A 138 16.04 13.89 -8.47
N CYS A 139 16.77 14.94 -8.87
CA CYS A 139 17.69 14.89 -10.01
C CYS A 139 18.82 13.86 -9.86
N PHE A 140 19.15 13.47 -8.62
CA PHE A 140 20.23 12.54 -8.30
C PHE A 140 19.78 11.08 -8.17
N ASN A 141 18.49 10.83 -7.95
CA ASN A 141 17.94 9.48 -7.93
C ASN A 141 16.50 9.45 -8.45
N HIS A 142 16.32 8.87 -9.63
CA HIS A 142 15.05 8.92 -10.37
C HIS A 142 14.08 7.81 -9.91
N HIS A 143 14.49 7.00 -8.94
CA HIS A 143 13.70 5.86 -8.48
C HIS A 143 13.78 5.66 -6.97
N ALA A 144 12.75 5.06 -6.42
CA ALA A 144 12.74 4.54 -5.05
C ALA A 144 12.61 3.01 -5.10
N ILE A 145 13.30 2.31 -4.21
CA ILE A 145 13.26 0.84 -4.11
C ILE A 145 12.64 0.45 -2.78
N PHE A 146 11.61 -0.38 -2.84
CA PHE A 146 10.93 -0.98 -1.71
C PHE A 146 11.06 -2.50 -1.77
N ASN A 147 11.03 -3.16 -0.62
CA ASN A 147 11.32 -4.59 -0.54
C ASN A 147 10.05 -5.38 -0.22
N ILE A 148 9.87 -6.49 -0.95
CA ILE A 148 8.96 -7.58 -0.60
C ILE A 148 9.78 -8.56 0.23
N ARG A 149 9.33 -8.85 1.45
CA ARG A 149 10.08 -9.66 2.42
C ARG A 149 9.31 -10.89 2.84
N ASP A 150 10.08 -11.89 3.26
CA ASP A 150 9.57 -12.99 4.07
C ASP A 150 9.28 -12.49 5.49
N PRO A 151 8.04 -12.60 6.01
CA PRO A 151 7.68 -12.07 7.31
C PRO A 151 8.40 -12.74 8.49
N SER A 152 8.83 -14.00 8.34
CA SER A 152 9.45 -14.76 9.41
C SER A 152 10.95 -14.51 9.53
N SER A 153 11.66 -14.50 8.41
CA SER A 153 13.12 -14.32 8.34
C SER A 153 13.54 -12.88 8.09
N GLY A 154 12.65 -12.03 7.55
CA GLY A 154 12.96 -10.68 7.11
C GLY A 154 13.78 -10.61 5.82
N ALA A 155 14.05 -11.75 5.17
CA ALA A 155 14.80 -11.84 3.93
C ALA A 155 14.07 -11.16 2.77
N VAL A 156 14.80 -10.48 1.90
CA VAL A 156 14.25 -9.85 0.70
C VAL A 156 13.96 -10.93 -0.35
N LEU A 157 12.70 -11.04 -0.74
CA LEU A 157 12.21 -12.00 -1.74
C LEU A 157 11.99 -11.37 -3.12
N GLY A 158 11.84 -10.05 -3.17
CA GLY A 158 11.56 -9.29 -4.39
C GLY A 158 11.57 -7.80 -4.12
N ASN A 159 11.52 -7.00 -5.19
CA ASN A 159 11.68 -5.55 -5.12
C ASN A 159 10.54 -4.84 -5.87
N ILE A 160 10.13 -3.69 -5.36
CA ILE A 160 9.22 -2.75 -6.01
C ILE A 160 10.04 -1.50 -6.31
N GLN A 161 10.23 -1.20 -7.58
CA GLN A 161 10.91 0.01 -8.02
C GLN A 161 9.87 1.02 -8.49
N LYS A 162 9.74 2.13 -7.78
CA LYS A 162 8.94 3.27 -8.18
C LYS A 162 9.80 4.20 -9.03
N LEU A 163 9.38 4.47 -10.25
CA LEU A 163 10.03 5.35 -11.22
C LEU A 163 9.20 6.63 -11.31
N PHE A 164 9.81 7.76 -10.97
CA PHE A 164 9.14 9.05 -10.97
C PHE A 164 9.20 9.67 -12.38
N ALA A 165 8.10 10.28 -12.81
CA ALA A 165 8.04 10.97 -14.09
C ALA A 165 9.12 12.07 -14.20
N PRO A 166 9.68 12.29 -15.40
CA PRO A 166 10.60 13.41 -15.62
C PRO A 166 9.86 14.75 -15.48
N SER A 167 10.47 15.72 -14.79
CA SER A 167 9.99 17.10 -14.78
C SER A 167 10.09 17.69 -16.20
N THR A 168 9.01 18.34 -16.64
CA THR A 168 8.89 18.96 -17.98
C THR A 168 9.22 20.46 -17.97
N SER A 169 9.24 21.10 -16.80
CA SER A 169 9.39 22.54 -16.62
C SER A 169 10.84 23.02 -16.49
N GLY A 170 11.77 22.14 -16.09
CA GLY A 170 13.16 22.52 -15.80
C GLY A 170 13.27 23.41 -14.54
N GLY A 171 14.41 23.36 -13.83
CA GLY A 171 14.62 24.13 -12.59
C GLY A 171 14.27 23.34 -11.31
N GLY A 172 13.63 24.00 -10.33
CA GLY A 172 13.33 23.43 -8.99
C GLY A 172 12.50 22.14 -9.02
N ASP A 173 11.62 22.00 -10.00
CA ASP A 173 10.79 20.81 -10.22
C ASP A 173 11.62 19.59 -10.65
N ALA A 174 12.81 19.80 -11.20
CA ALA A 174 13.75 18.71 -11.50
C ALA A 174 14.47 18.21 -10.23
N CYS A 175 14.54 19.04 -9.19
CA CYS A 175 15.13 18.69 -7.90
C CYS A 175 14.15 17.91 -7.00
N CYS A 176 12.83 18.05 -7.19
CA CYS A 176 11.81 17.30 -6.45
C CYS A 176 10.63 16.90 -7.36
N ARG A 177 10.75 15.76 -8.03
CA ARG A 177 9.75 15.11 -8.89
C ARG A 177 8.65 14.38 -8.12
N MET A 178 8.70 14.39 -6.79
CA MET A 178 7.73 13.69 -5.94
C MET A 178 6.32 14.27 -6.10
N LEU A 179 6.21 15.52 -6.57
CA LEU A 179 4.97 16.30 -6.64
C LEU A 179 4.33 16.35 -8.04
N TYR A 180 5.01 15.86 -9.09
CA TYR A 180 4.60 16.15 -10.47
C TYR A 180 4.75 14.95 -11.43
N GLY A 181 3.70 14.13 -11.54
CA GLY A 181 3.51 13.22 -12.68
C GLY A 181 2.95 11.83 -12.36
N TYR A 182 2.88 10.98 -13.38
CA TYR A 182 2.47 9.58 -13.23
C TYR A 182 3.62 8.74 -12.72
N ASP A 183 3.38 7.98 -11.65
CA ASP A 183 4.34 7.01 -11.15
C ASP A 183 4.27 5.70 -11.95
N THR A 184 5.43 5.19 -12.34
CA THR A 184 5.55 3.87 -12.96
C THR A 184 6.17 2.91 -11.97
N PHE A 185 5.58 1.73 -11.80
CA PHE A 185 6.10 0.69 -10.91
C PHE A 185 6.65 -0.48 -11.72
N ALA A 186 7.90 -0.84 -11.48
CA ALA A 186 8.45 -2.12 -11.88
C ALA A 186 8.47 -3.05 -10.66
N VAL A 187 7.75 -4.17 -10.73
CA VAL A 187 7.58 -5.09 -9.59
C VAL A 187 8.25 -6.42 -9.93
N GLY A 188 9.29 -6.76 -9.18
CA GLY A 188 9.90 -8.08 -9.17
C GLY A 188 9.22 -8.96 -8.13
N PHE A 189 8.30 -9.82 -8.56
CA PHE A 189 7.61 -10.75 -7.67
C PHE A 189 8.55 -11.90 -7.23
N PRO A 190 8.36 -12.45 -6.01
CA PRO A 190 9.06 -13.65 -5.58
C PRO A 190 8.85 -14.84 -6.52
N GLU A 191 9.79 -15.79 -6.49
CA GLU A 191 9.65 -17.02 -7.28
C GLU A 191 8.47 -17.86 -6.78
N GLY A 192 7.70 -18.44 -7.71
CA GLY A 192 6.53 -19.25 -7.39
C GLY A 192 5.28 -18.48 -6.92
N THR A 193 5.31 -17.14 -6.92
CA THR A 193 4.13 -16.33 -6.59
C THR A 193 3.01 -16.53 -7.62
N SER A 194 1.81 -16.91 -7.15
CA SER A 194 0.63 -17.12 -7.99
C SER A 194 0.09 -15.80 -8.57
N HIS A 195 -0.85 -15.87 -9.51
CA HIS A 195 -1.47 -14.68 -10.09
C HIS A 195 -2.22 -13.85 -9.04
N GLU A 196 -2.99 -14.51 -8.19
CA GLU A 196 -3.79 -13.91 -7.12
C GLU A 196 -2.89 -13.24 -6.07
N GLU A 197 -1.76 -13.87 -5.76
CA GLU A 197 -0.76 -13.31 -4.85
C GLU A 197 -0.12 -12.05 -5.44
N ARG A 198 0.18 -12.03 -6.74
CA ARG A 198 0.68 -10.82 -7.42
C ARG A 198 -0.34 -9.69 -7.35
N LEU A 199 -1.62 -9.98 -7.63
CA LEU A 199 -2.71 -9.00 -7.50
C LEU A 199 -2.81 -8.46 -6.07
N THR A 200 -2.62 -9.31 -5.06
CA THR A 200 -2.65 -8.89 -3.66
C THR A 200 -1.44 -8.04 -3.29
N ILE A 201 -0.25 -8.34 -3.80
CA ILE A 201 0.94 -7.48 -3.66
C ILE A 201 0.70 -6.11 -4.30
N LEU A 202 0.12 -6.08 -5.51
CA LEU A 202 -0.23 -4.82 -6.19
C LEU A 202 -1.23 -3.99 -5.38
N ALA A 203 -2.21 -4.62 -4.72
CA ALA A 203 -3.10 -3.93 -3.80
C ALA A 203 -2.34 -3.27 -2.64
N GLY A 204 -1.28 -3.91 -2.14
CA GLY A 204 -0.44 -3.33 -1.09
C GLY A 204 0.36 -2.12 -1.55
N ILE A 205 0.83 -2.13 -2.81
CA ILE A 205 1.43 -0.95 -3.43
C ILE A 205 0.41 0.18 -3.51
N LEU A 206 -0.79 -0.09 -4.03
CA LEU A 206 -1.85 0.92 -4.12
C LEU A 206 -2.28 1.45 -2.75
N GLN A 207 -2.35 0.59 -1.72
CA GLN A 207 -2.65 1.00 -0.36
C GLN A 207 -1.60 1.99 0.17
N ALA A 208 -0.31 1.71 -0.03
CA ALA A 208 0.77 2.61 0.37
C ALA A 208 0.75 3.92 -0.42
N GLU A 209 0.49 3.87 -1.72
CA GLU A 209 0.37 5.06 -2.57
C GLU A 209 -0.82 5.94 -2.16
N PHE A 210 -1.96 5.36 -1.78
CA PHE A 210 -3.08 6.15 -1.28
C PHE A 210 -2.78 6.80 0.07
N GLN A 211 -2.00 6.16 0.94
CA GLN A 211 -1.55 6.81 2.17
C GLN A 211 -0.67 8.04 1.88
N LEU A 212 0.22 7.94 0.89
CA LEU A 212 1.14 9.02 0.53
C LEU A 212 0.46 10.15 -0.26
N TYR A 213 -0.33 9.82 -1.29
CA TYR A 213 -1.02 10.80 -2.14
C TYR A 213 -1.98 11.69 -1.33
N GLU A 214 -2.67 11.12 -0.36
CA GLU A 214 -3.66 11.85 0.42
C GLU A 214 -3.02 12.77 1.47
N ALA A 215 -1.74 12.59 1.81
CA ALA A 215 -0.96 13.49 2.67
C ALA A 215 -0.39 14.71 1.91
N ASP A 216 -0.23 14.61 0.59
CA ASP A 216 0.45 15.62 -0.25
C ASP A 216 -0.49 16.75 -0.71
N GLN A 217 -1.81 16.56 -0.64
CA GLN A 217 -2.80 17.55 -1.09
C GLN A 217 -3.14 18.64 -0.05
N ASP A 218 -2.27 18.83 0.93
CA ASP A 218 -2.39 19.86 1.99
C ASP A 218 -1.54 21.13 1.74
N ASP A 219 -0.87 21.21 0.58
CA ASP A 219 -0.22 22.43 0.05
C ASP A 219 -1.10 23.19 -0.96
#